data_AF-A0A542UIT8-F1
#
_entry.id   AF-A0A542UIT8-F1
#
_cell.length_a   1.000
_cell.length_b   1.000
_cell.length_c   1.000
_cell.angle_alpha   90.00
_cell.angle_beta   90.00
_cell.angle_gamma   90.00
#
_symmetry.space_group_name_H-M   'P 1'
#
loop_
_entity.id
_entity.type
_entity.pdbx_description
1 polymer ?
#
loop_
_entity_poly.entity_id
_entity_poly.type
_entity_poly.pdbx_seq_one_letter_code
_entity_poly.pdbx_strand_id
1 'polypeptide(L)'
;MKRQRATELLQEMLGNLEQGRRPLDLVDEVYVFGSYARGALEPGDLDVSVVHRTDTDFAEDVVSALMYGRDPMADMKRALKGNRRGIQFQFNQNDQLPPGSEPQLLWKRGDTPAAALDRLHAIKADPNAGRAPRDAMIEQFDGLDRWIPLPVRARLIDLLDAGAIEIHRIELPDGDPSSPAAATALARRWKTDSPLRRAAAAAVHYVEEASIAAKSVWVQGRALDPTRRDYGAGALWINLGWYDFNQLTYRLRDGAQSLEVVRPTRTQPLHALHITVRDAAALPIL
;
A
#
# COMPACT_ATOMS: atom_id res chain seq x y z
N MET A 1 -6.64 12.02 13.49
CA MET A 1 -7.81 12.82 13.07
C MET A 1 -8.92 12.68 14.12
N LYS A 2 -9.71 13.73 14.37
CA LYS A 2 -10.90 13.67 15.25
C LYS A 2 -12.08 13.01 14.54
N ARG A 3 -12.97 12.32 15.27
CA ARG A 3 -14.16 11.63 14.71
C ARG A 3 -15.04 12.53 13.85
N GLN A 4 -15.32 13.75 14.29
CA GLN A 4 -16.11 14.72 13.52
C GLN A 4 -15.55 14.91 12.10
N ARG A 5 -14.23 15.11 12.01
CA ARG A 5 -13.54 15.25 10.72
C ARG A 5 -13.59 13.98 9.89
N ALA A 6 -13.53 12.81 10.52
CA ALA A 6 -13.68 11.52 9.84
C ALA A 6 -15.10 11.35 9.25
N THR A 7 -16.14 11.75 10.01
CA THR A 7 -17.53 11.76 9.54
C THR A 7 -17.72 12.69 8.35
N GLU A 8 -17.15 13.91 8.40
CA GLU A 8 -17.19 14.85 7.25
C GLU A 8 -16.55 14.24 6.00
N LEU A 9 -15.41 13.56 6.15
CA LEU A 9 -14.75 12.90 5.01
C LEU A 9 -15.60 11.78 4.41
N LEU A 10 -16.32 11.02 5.24
CA LEU A 10 -17.26 10.00 4.76
C LEU A 10 -18.47 10.63 4.05
N GLN A 11 -19.03 11.72 4.58
CA GLN A 11 -20.11 12.44 3.92
C GLN A 11 -19.68 12.98 2.55
N GLU A 12 -18.48 13.57 2.46
CA GLU A 12 -17.91 14.02 1.18
C GLU A 12 -17.75 12.84 0.19
N MET A 13 -17.27 11.69 0.66
CA MET A 13 -17.12 10.49 -0.18
C MET A 13 -18.47 9.97 -0.69
N LEU A 14 -19.49 9.93 0.16
CA LEU A 14 -20.85 9.54 -0.23
C LEU A 14 -21.42 10.49 -1.29
N GLY A 15 -21.20 11.80 -1.16
CA GLY A 15 -21.59 12.78 -2.17
C GLY A 15 -20.85 12.62 -3.51
N ASN A 16 -19.61 12.14 -3.50
CA ASN A 16 -18.88 11.83 -4.72
C ASN A 16 -19.44 10.56 -5.41
N LEU A 17 -19.77 9.53 -4.63
CA LEU A 17 -20.39 8.30 -5.15
C LEU A 17 -21.75 8.57 -5.80
N GLU A 18 -22.55 9.48 -5.22
CA GLU A 18 -23.83 9.89 -5.80
C GLU A 18 -23.69 10.52 -7.19
N GLN A 19 -22.61 11.26 -7.45
CA GLN A 19 -22.37 11.83 -8.78
C GLN A 19 -22.13 10.76 -9.85
N GLY A 20 -21.76 9.53 -9.45
CA GLY A 20 -21.66 8.37 -10.33
C GLY A 20 -20.71 8.54 -11.52
N ARG A 21 -19.75 9.46 -11.43
CA ARG A 21 -18.80 9.74 -12.53
C ARG A 21 -17.71 8.68 -12.55
N ARG A 22 -17.23 8.34 -13.75
CA ARG A 22 -16.10 7.43 -13.90
C ARG A 22 -14.88 7.90 -13.09
N PRO A 23 -14.20 7.02 -12.34
CA PRO A 23 -14.40 5.56 -12.23
C PRO A 23 -15.36 5.11 -11.11
N LEU A 24 -16.09 6.02 -10.44
CA LEU A 24 -17.01 5.67 -9.35
C LEU A 24 -18.26 4.92 -9.81
N ASP A 25 -18.60 5.02 -11.09
CA ASP A 25 -19.62 4.18 -11.73
C ASP A 25 -19.28 2.69 -11.67
N LEU A 26 -18.04 2.31 -11.36
CA LEU A 26 -17.63 0.91 -11.17
C LEU A 26 -17.72 0.44 -9.71
N VAL A 27 -17.95 1.33 -8.75
CA VAL A 27 -18.03 0.96 -7.33
C VAL A 27 -19.38 0.30 -7.04
N ASP A 28 -19.34 -0.91 -6.48
CA ASP A 28 -20.53 -1.67 -6.11
C ASP A 28 -20.85 -1.48 -4.62
N GLU A 29 -19.84 -1.46 -3.75
CA GLU A 29 -20.04 -1.34 -2.30
C GLU A 29 -18.90 -0.58 -1.63
N VAL A 30 -19.22 0.13 -0.55
CA VAL A 30 -18.26 0.82 0.31
C VAL A 30 -18.55 0.48 1.76
N TYR A 31 -17.50 0.05 2.44
CA TYR A 31 -17.50 -0.32 3.85
C TYR A 31 -16.54 0.56 4.63
N VAL A 32 -16.89 0.84 5.88
CA VAL A 32 -15.95 1.43 6.84
C VAL A 32 -15.59 0.38 7.89
N PHE A 33 -14.32 0.35 8.30
CA PHE A 33 -13.84 -0.58 9.31
C PHE A 33 -12.85 0.12 10.26
N GLY A 34 -12.25 -0.66 11.16
CA GLY A 34 -11.22 -0.17 12.07
C GLY A 34 -11.76 0.77 13.15
N SER A 35 -10.90 1.70 13.61
CA SER A 35 -11.18 2.50 14.82
C SER A 35 -12.45 3.36 14.69
N TYR A 36 -12.72 3.91 13.49
CA TYR A 36 -13.92 4.73 13.28
C TYR A 36 -15.20 3.91 13.39
N ALA A 37 -15.26 2.73 12.75
CA ALA A 37 -16.40 1.83 12.77
C ALA A 37 -16.73 1.34 14.19
N ARG A 38 -15.70 1.16 15.02
CA ARG A 38 -15.83 0.83 16.46
C ARG A 38 -16.36 1.98 17.33
N GLY A 39 -16.40 3.21 16.83
CA GLY A 39 -16.89 4.36 17.57
C GLY A 39 -15.81 5.30 18.14
N ALA A 40 -14.53 5.08 17.85
CA ALA A 40 -13.43 5.87 18.43
C ALA A 40 -13.60 7.38 18.21
N LEU A 41 -13.29 8.17 19.24
CA LEU A 41 -13.29 9.64 19.18
C LEU A 41 -12.10 10.21 18.39
N GLU A 42 -10.99 9.47 18.39
CA GLU A 42 -9.75 9.83 17.69
C GLU A 42 -9.22 8.66 16.85
N PRO A 43 -9.88 8.31 15.73
CA PRO A 43 -9.55 7.12 14.95
C PRO A 43 -8.16 7.14 14.28
N GLY A 44 -7.48 8.29 14.24
CA GLY A 44 -6.20 8.45 13.52
C GLY A 44 -6.44 8.72 12.05
N ASP A 45 -6.64 7.67 11.26
CA ASP A 45 -7.05 7.70 9.84
C ASP A 45 -8.40 6.98 9.69
N LEU A 46 -9.03 7.12 8.53
CA LEU A 46 -10.27 6.43 8.16
C LEU A 46 -9.95 5.21 7.29
N ASP A 47 -10.28 4.02 7.76
CA ASP A 47 -10.08 2.77 7.03
C ASP A 47 -11.35 2.40 6.25
N VAL A 48 -11.25 2.35 4.92
CA VAL A 48 -12.37 2.14 4.01
C VAL A 48 -12.07 0.98 3.07
N SER A 49 -13.01 0.05 2.93
CA SER A 49 -12.95 -0.99 1.90
C SER A 49 -13.93 -0.67 0.79
N VAL A 50 -13.51 -0.89 -0.45
CA VAL A 50 -14.28 -0.59 -1.65
C VAL A 50 -14.36 -1.85 -2.48
N VAL A 51 -15.58 -2.30 -2.74
CA VAL A 51 -15.86 -3.37 -3.71
C VAL A 51 -16.22 -2.71 -5.02
N HIS A 52 -15.55 -3.10 -6.08
CA HIS A 52 -15.81 -2.57 -7.40
C HIS A 52 -15.66 -3.65 -8.47
N ARG A 53 -16.46 -3.51 -9.52
CA ARG A 53 -16.32 -4.26 -10.76
C ARG A 53 -15.17 -3.73 -11.61
N THR A 54 -14.81 -4.50 -12.62
CA THR A 54 -13.82 -4.13 -13.62
C THR A 54 -14.44 -4.27 -15.00
N ASP A 55 -14.29 -3.25 -15.83
CA ASP A 55 -14.54 -3.31 -17.27
C ASP A 55 -13.22 -3.25 -18.05
N THR A 56 -13.29 -3.39 -19.38
CA THR A 56 -12.10 -3.41 -20.24
C THR A 56 -11.27 -2.15 -20.10
N ASP A 57 -11.90 -0.98 -20.20
CA ASP A 57 -11.23 0.32 -20.11
C ASP A 57 -10.52 0.50 -18.75
N PHE A 58 -11.16 0.11 -17.64
CA PHE A 58 -10.55 0.18 -16.31
C PHE A 58 -9.42 -0.84 -16.17
N ALA A 59 -9.55 -2.04 -16.74
CA ALA A 59 -8.48 -3.03 -16.75
C ALA A 59 -7.26 -2.52 -17.53
N GLU A 60 -7.47 -1.87 -18.67
CA GLU A 60 -6.39 -1.25 -19.46
C GLU A 60 -5.69 -0.14 -18.68
N ASP A 61 -6.44 0.73 -18.00
CA ASP A 61 -5.88 1.78 -17.15
C ASP A 61 -5.05 1.19 -16.00
N VAL A 62 -5.55 0.13 -15.36
CA VAL A 62 -4.84 -0.59 -14.28
C VAL A 62 -3.55 -1.22 -14.81
N VAL A 63 -3.61 -1.95 -15.93
CA VAL A 63 -2.43 -2.57 -16.55
C VAL A 63 -1.41 -1.50 -16.95
N SER A 64 -1.87 -0.41 -17.57
CA SER A 64 -1.01 0.73 -17.92
C SER A 64 -0.35 1.33 -16.69
N ALA A 65 -1.11 1.59 -15.62
CA ALA A 65 -0.57 2.12 -14.37
C ALA A 65 0.51 1.21 -13.80
N LEU A 66 0.26 -0.11 -13.72
CA LEU A 66 1.23 -1.11 -13.28
C LEU A 66 2.48 -1.11 -14.17
N MET A 67 2.31 -1.13 -15.49
CA MET A 67 3.43 -1.10 -16.44
C MET A 67 4.34 0.12 -16.20
N TYR A 68 3.77 1.28 -15.88
CA TYR A 68 4.50 2.52 -15.61
C TYR A 68 4.87 2.73 -14.12
N GLY A 69 4.64 1.75 -13.25
CA GLY A 69 4.94 1.85 -11.81
C GLY A 69 4.16 2.97 -11.12
N ARG A 70 2.92 3.19 -11.54
CA ARG A 70 1.95 4.12 -10.96
C ARG A 70 0.95 3.35 -10.11
N ASP A 71 0.35 4.03 -9.13
CA ASP A 71 -0.76 3.46 -8.34
C ASP A 71 -1.93 3.09 -9.27
N PRO A 72 -2.29 1.81 -9.41
CA PRO A 72 -3.37 1.38 -10.29
C PRO A 72 -4.73 1.94 -9.86
N MET A 73 -4.89 2.25 -8.57
CA MET A 73 -6.13 2.77 -8.01
C MET A 73 -6.10 4.31 -7.84
N ALA A 74 -5.09 5.01 -8.37
CA ALA A 74 -4.91 6.45 -8.16
C ALA A 74 -6.17 7.27 -8.49
N ASP A 75 -6.75 7.00 -9.65
CA ASP A 75 -7.89 7.77 -10.17
C ASP A 75 -9.16 7.48 -9.38
N MET A 76 -9.39 6.23 -8.98
CA MET A 76 -10.51 5.85 -8.11
C MET A 76 -10.37 6.42 -6.71
N LYS A 77 -9.19 6.31 -6.09
CA LYS A 77 -8.88 6.96 -4.80
C LYS A 77 -9.13 8.46 -4.89
N ARG A 78 -8.67 9.13 -5.95
CA ARG A 78 -8.87 10.57 -6.16
C ARG A 78 -10.33 10.92 -6.37
N ALA A 79 -11.10 10.11 -7.10
CA ALA A 79 -12.52 10.34 -7.28
C ALA A 79 -13.30 10.18 -5.96
N LEU A 80 -12.93 9.20 -5.11
CA LEU A 80 -13.56 8.98 -3.81
C LEU A 80 -13.28 10.11 -2.81
N LYS A 81 -12.01 10.54 -2.67
CA LYS A 81 -11.60 11.49 -1.61
C LYS A 81 -11.24 12.90 -2.09
N GLY A 82 -11.27 13.15 -3.39
CA GLY A 82 -10.69 14.35 -3.98
C GLY A 82 -9.21 14.53 -3.58
N ASN A 83 -8.88 15.72 -3.08
CA ASN A 83 -7.54 16.06 -2.58
C ASN A 83 -7.38 15.85 -1.07
N ARG A 84 -8.35 15.22 -0.40
CA ARG A 84 -8.32 15.03 1.05
C ARG A 84 -7.31 13.94 1.46
N ARG A 85 -6.78 14.08 2.68
CA ARG A 85 -5.89 13.11 3.34
C ARG A 85 -6.60 12.51 4.56
N GLY A 86 -6.05 11.43 5.11
CA GLY A 86 -6.60 10.76 6.29
C GLY A 86 -7.59 9.65 5.96
N ILE A 87 -7.58 9.14 4.72
CA ILE A 87 -8.36 7.98 4.30
C ILE A 87 -7.40 6.95 3.72
N GLN A 88 -7.46 5.73 4.24
CA GLN A 88 -6.79 4.54 3.74
C GLN A 88 -7.83 3.66 3.05
N PHE A 89 -7.50 3.18 1.85
CA PHE A 89 -8.41 2.37 1.05
C PHE A 89 -7.86 0.97 0.85
N GLN A 90 -8.75 -0.02 0.95
CA GLN A 90 -8.56 -1.37 0.44
C GLN A 90 -9.57 -1.60 -0.68
N PHE A 91 -9.15 -2.24 -1.78
CA PHE A 91 -10.00 -2.48 -2.94
C PHE A 91 -10.15 -3.98 -3.17
N ASN A 92 -11.38 -4.48 -3.26
CA ASN A 92 -11.71 -5.89 -3.50
C ASN A 92 -11.00 -6.87 -2.54
N GLN A 93 -10.87 -6.48 -1.26
CA GLN A 93 -10.17 -7.24 -0.22
C GLN A 93 -11.02 -7.50 1.03
N ASN A 94 -12.35 -7.48 0.91
CA ASN A 94 -13.25 -7.68 2.07
C ASN A 94 -12.97 -8.99 2.82
N ASP A 95 -12.68 -10.08 2.08
CA ASP A 95 -12.38 -11.40 2.67
C ASP A 95 -10.97 -11.49 3.27
N GLN A 96 -10.13 -10.48 3.02
CA GLN A 96 -8.76 -10.36 3.53
C GLN A 96 -8.64 -9.25 4.58
N LEU A 97 -9.77 -8.74 5.07
CA LEU A 97 -9.75 -7.77 6.15
C LEU A 97 -9.18 -8.41 7.42
N PRO A 98 -8.41 -7.66 8.21
CA PRO A 98 -7.82 -8.15 9.45
C PRO A 98 -8.90 -8.73 10.39
N PRO A 99 -8.61 -9.84 11.11
CA PRO A 99 -9.53 -10.39 12.10
C PRO A 99 -10.03 -9.32 13.08
N GLY A 100 -11.33 -9.28 13.34
CA GLY A 100 -11.93 -8.26 14.21
C GLY A 100 -12.14 -6.87 13.57
N SER A 101 -11.92 -6.72 12.26
CA SER A 101 -12.17 -5.45 11.55
C SER A 101 -13.66 -5.08 11.44
N GLU A 102 -14.56 -6.07 11.55
CA GLU A 102 -16.03 -5.93 11.47
C GLU A 102 -16.48 -4.83 10.49
N PRO A 103 -16.30 -5.03 9.17
CA PRO A 103 -16.66 -4.03 8.17
C PRO A 103 -18.15 -3.71 8.21
N GLN A 104 -18.48 -2.43 8.35
CA GLN A 104 -19.85 -1.93 8.34
C GLN A 104 -20.17 -1.36 6.97
N LEU A 105 -21.23 -1.87 6.34
CA LEU A 105 -21.69 -1.38 5.04
C LEU A 105 -22.14 0.07 5.18
N LEU A 106 -21.52 0.95 4.40
CA LEU A 106 -21.87 2.36 4.35
C LEU A 106 -22.78 2.65 3.16
N TRP A 107 -22.38 2.19 1.97
CA TRP A 107 -23.06 2.45 0.71
C TRP A 107 -22.98 1.22 -0.19
N LYS A 108 -24.04 0.96 -0.95
CA LYS A 108 -24.05 0.03 -2.07
C LYS A 108 -24.71 0.68 -3.28
N ARG A 109 -24.36 0.21 -4.47
CA ARG A 109 -24.93 0.69 -5.72
C ARG A 109 -26.46 0.59 -5.68
N GLY A 110 -27.10 1.69 -6.09
CA GLY A 110 -28.56 1.81 -6.08
C GLY A 110 -29.14 2.28 -4.75
N ASP A 111 -28.33 2.47 -3.71
CA ASP A 111 -28.77 3.17 -2.50
C ASP A 111 -29.15 4.62 -2.80
N THR A 112 -30.11 5.13 -2.04
CA THR A 112 -30.37 6.57 -1.98
C THR A 112 -29.32 7.26 -1.09
N PRO A 113 -29.01 8.55 -1.33
CA PRO A 113 -28.11 9.31 -0.47
C PRO A 113 -28.54 9.30 0.99
N ALA A 114 -29.85 9.39 1.24
CA ALA A 114 -30.42 9.32 2.58
C ALA A 114 -30.10 8.00 3.28
N ALA A 115 -30.26 6.85 2.60
CA ALA A 115 -29.98 5.55 3.20
C ALA A 115 -28.50 5.38 3.59
N ALA A 116 -27.57 5.86 2.76
CA ALA A 116 -26.15 5.81 3.07
C ALA A 116 -25.76 6.75 4.23
N LEU A 117 -26.36 7.95 4.28
CA LEU A 117 -26.18 8.88 5.39
C LEU A 117 -26.77 8.34 6.69
N ASP A 118 -27.93 7.67 6.64
CA ASP A 118 -28.54 7.03 7.81
C ASP A 118 -27.61 5.95 8.38
N ARG A 119 -27.01 5.12 7.52
CA ARG A 119 -26.00 4.13 7.96
C ARG A 119 -24.78 4.79 8.56
N LEU A 120 -24.28 5.88 7.97
CA LEU A 120 -23.16 6.65 8.53
C LEU A 120 -23.47 7.16 9.94
N HIS A 121 -24.65 7.76 10.12
CA HIS A 121 -25.07 8.34 11.38
C HIS A 121 -25.44 7.29 12.43
N ALA A 122 -25.78 6.07 12.02
CA ALA A 122 -26.00 4.94 12.92
C ALA A 122 -24.69 4.48 13.61
N ILE A 123 -23.51 4.79 13.07
CA ILE A 123 -22.22 4.48 13.70
C ILE A 123 -22.00 5.40 14.90
N LYS A 124 -22.35 4.91 16.09
CA LYS A 124 -22.28 5.70 17.33
C LYS A 124 -20.84 5.92 17.78
N ALA A 125 -20.60 7.09 18.35
CA ALA A 125 -19.37 7.33 19.09
C ALA A 125 -19.38 6.47 20.37
N ASP A 126 -18.26 5.84 20.65
CA ASP A 126 -18.00 5.10 21.88
C ASP A 126 -16.67 5.59 22.47
N PRO A 127 -16.72 6.34 23.60
CA PRO A 127 -15.52 6.80 24.29
C PRO A 127 -14.58 5.67 24.73
N ASN A 128 -15.10 4.46 24.91
CA ASN A 128 -14.33 3.28 25.34
C ASN A 128 -13.77 2.48 24.17
N ALA A 129 -14.18 2.76 22.93
CA ALA A 129 -13.75 2.01 21.75
C ALA A 129 -12.23 2.05 21.52
N GLY A 130 -11.54 3.00 22.15
CA GLY A 130 -10.10 3.18 22.06
C GLY A 130 -9.62 3.30 20.62
N ARG A 131 -8.32 3.19 20.40
CA ARG A 131 -7.84 2.85 19.07
C ARG A 131 -8.12 1.35 18.87
N ALA A 132 -8.54 0.93 17.68
CA ALA A 132 -8.47 -0.48 17.35
C ALA A 132 -7.05 -0.98 17.69
N PRO A 133 -6.90 -2.14 18.37
CA PRO A 133 -5.61 -2.72 18.63
C PRO A 133 -4.76 -2.65 17.37
N ARG A 134 -3.50 -2.24 17.53
CA ARG A 134 -2.53 -2.39 16.46
C ARG A 134 -2.20 -3.87 16.40
N ASP A 135 -3.10 -4.65 15.84
CA ASP A 135 -2.84 -6.05 15.55
C ASP A 135 -1.69 -6.10 14.55
N ALA A 136 -0.94 -7.20 14.59
CA ALA A 136 0.22 -7.44 13.73
C ALA A 136 1.31 -6.36 13.87
N MET A 137 2.02 -6.37 15.01
CA MET A 137 3.18 -5.51 15.27
C MET A 137 4.43 -6.33 15.59
N ILE A 138 5.56 -5.91 15.01
CA ILE A 138 6.92 -6.34 15.32
C ILE A 138 7.79 -5.09 15.45
N GLU A 139 8.96 -5.22 16.09
CA GLU A 139 9.92 -4.12 16.33
C GLU A 139 10.29 -3.37 15.03
N GLN A 140 10.42 -4.10 13.91
CA GLN A 140 10.77 -3.53 12.61
C GLN A 140 9.71 -2.54 12.09
N PHE A 141 8.47 -2.62 12.59
CA PHE A 141 7.38 -1.72 12.22
C PHE A 141 7.25 -0.50 13.13
N ASP A 142 8.07 -0.38 14.19
CA ASP A 142 7.90 0.67 15.18
C ASP A 142 8.06 2.06 14.59
N GLY A 143 7.01 2.88 14.73
CA GLY A 143 7.00 4.19 14.12
C GLY A 143 7.06 4.18 12.60
N LEU A 144 6.71 3.05 11.97
CA LEU A 144 6.41 2.86 10.53
C LEU A 144 4.98 2.31 10.31
N ASP A 145 4.37 1.73 11.34
CA ASP A 145 3.07 1.05 11.35
C ASP A 145 1.95 1.81 10.63
N ARG A 146 1.88 3.14 10.78
CA ARG A 146 0.83 3.96 10.15
C ARG A 146 0.93 4.07 8.62
N TRP A 147 2.07 3.67 8.03
CA TRP A 147 2.28 3.65 6.58
C TRP A 147 2.41 2.23 6.02
N ILE A 148 2.31 1.21 6.88
CA ILE A 148 2.26 -0.19 6.46
C ILE A 148 0.81 -0.64 6.63
N PRO A 149 0.10 -0.91 5.51
CA PRO A 149 -1.29 -1.37 5.58
C PRO A 149 -1.43 -2.58 6.51
N LEU A 150 -2.50 -2.65 7.28
CA LEU A 150 -2.68 -3.75 8.24
C LEU A 150 -2.66 -5.15 7.59
N PRO A 151 -3.27 -5.39 6.40
CA PRO A 151 -3.14 -6.69 5.71
C PRO A 151 -1.70 -7.05 5.37
N VAL A 152 -0.89 -6.04 5.01
CA VAL A 152 0.55 -6.21 4.76
C VAL A 152 1.26 -6.62 6.04
N ARG A 153 1.01 -5.91 7.16
CA ARG A 153 1.63 -6.23 8.46
C ARG A 153 1.28 -7.64 8.92
N ALA A 154 -0.01 -8.01 8.87
CA ALA A 154 -0.48 -9.34 9.24
C ALA A 154 0.22 -10.41 8.41
N ARG A 155 0.21 -10.25 7.08
CA ARG A 155 0.83 -11.20 6.17
C ARG A 155 2.34 -11.34 6.37
N LEU A 156 3.05 -10.24 6.62
CA LEU A 156 4.49 -10.28 6.89
C LEU A 156 4.79 -11.01 8.21
N ILE A 157 3.96 -10.81 9.23
CA ILE A 157 4.10 -11.51 10.51
C ILE A 157 3.79 -13.00 10.36
N ASP A 158 2.74 -13.38 9.64
CA ASP A 158 2.44 -14.79 9.36
C ASP A 158 3.63 -15.50 8.70
N LEU A 159 4.29 -14.83 7.75
CA LEU A 159 5.48 -15.38 7.08
C LEU A 159 6.70 -15.46 8.00
N LEU A 160 6.84 -14.51 8.93
CA LEU A 160 7.93 -14.46 9.90
C LEU A 160 7.75 -15.53 10.99
N ASP A 161 6.53 -15.68 11.51
CA ASP A 161 6.14 -16.71 12.49
C ASP A 161 6.24 -18.11 11.90
N ALA A 162 5.94 -18.28 10.60
CA ALA A 162 6.20 -19.52 9.87
C ALA A 162 7.69 -19.80 9.61
N GLY A 163 8.59 -18.86 9.95
CA GLY A 163 10.02 -18.97 9.69
C GLY A 163 10.41 -18.86 8.21
N ALA A 164 9.48 -18.47 7.33
CA ALA A 164 9.70 -18.42 5.89
C ALA A 164 10.60 -17.25 5.48
N ILE A 165 10.50 -16.12 6.18
CA ILE A 165 11.24 -14.90 5.88
C ILE A 165 11.97 -14.34 7.10
N GLU A 166 12.87 -13.41 6.83
CA GLU A 166 13.43 -12.49 7.81
C GLU A 166 13.21 -11.06 7.35
N ILE A 167 13.02 -10.13 8.29
CA ILE A 167 12.77 -8.72 8.02
C ILE A 167 13.78 -7.88 8.80
N HIS A 168 14.51 -7.03 8.08
CA HIS A 168 15.41 -6.04 8.65
C HIS A 168 14.91 -4.64 8.34
N ARG A 169 14.88 -3.76 9.35
CA ARG A 169 14.59 -2.34 9.14
C ARG A 169 15.89 -1.61 8.79
N ILE A 170 15.83 -0.80 7.75
CA ILE A 170 16.96 -0.03 7.24
C ILE A 170 16.55 1.44 7.18
N GLU A 171 17.41 2.32 7.68
CA GLU A 171 17.35 3.74 7.37
C GLU A 171 18.17 3.98 6.10
N LEU A 172 17.53 4.55 5.07
CA LEU A 172 18.17 4.79 3.79
C LEU A 172 18.79 6.19 3.80
N PRO A 173 20.14 6.30 3.69
CA PRO A 173 20.78 7.59 3.51
C PRO A 173 20.37 8.18 2.16
N ASP A 174 20.22 9.50 2.12
CA ASP A 174 20.07 10.19 0.85
C ASP A 174 21.35 10.03 0.03
N GLY A 175 21.21 9.59 -1.21
CA GLY A 175 22.32 9.41 -2.13
C GLY A 175 21.83 9.09 -3.53
N ASP A 176 22.65 9.42 -4.52
CA ASP A 176 22.45 9.02 -5.91
C ASP A 176 23.18 7.70 -6.19
N PRO A 177 22.68 6.88 -7.15
CA PRO A 177 23.40 5.70 -7.58
C PRO A 177 24.79 6.05 -8.10
N SER A 178 25.80 5.29 -7.66
CA SER A 178 27.17 5.33 -8.18
C SER A 178 27.23 4.85 -9.63
N SER A 179 26.31 3.96 -10.04
CA SER A 179 26.19 3.52 -11.44
C SER A 179 25.52 4.58 -12.33
N PRO A 180 26.21 5.10 -13.38
CA PRO A 180 25.62 6.06 -14.32
C PRO A 180 24.41 5.49 -15.08
N ALA A 181 24.41 4.18 -15.32
CA ALA A 181 23.30 3.48 -15.98
C ALA A 181 22.06 3.47 -15.08
N ALA A 182 22.23 3.17 -13.79
CA ALA A 182 21.13 3.21 -12.82
C ALA A 182 20.59 4.63 -12.65
N ALA A 183 21.46 5.63 -12.49
CA ALA A 183 21.07 7.04 -12.40
C ALA A 183 20.25 7.50 -13.62
N THR A 184 20.70 7.13 -14.83
CA THR A 184 19.98 7.42 -16.08
C THR A 184 18.62 6.72 -16.14
N ALA A 185 18.56 5.44 -15.73
CA ALA A 185 17.32 4.67 -15.71
C ALA A 185 16.28 5.31 -14.77
N LEU A 186 16.70 5.75 -13.58
CA LEU A 186 15.83 6.45 -12.63
C LEU A 186 15.37 7.82 -13.15
N ALA A 187 16.28 8.61 -13.74
CA ALA A 187 15.97 9.93 -14.28
C ALA A 187 14.95 9.88 -15.45
N ARG A 188 14.93 8.80 -16.23
CA ARG A 188 13.92 8.58 -17.28
C ARG A 188 12.53 8.27 -16.74
N ARG A 189 12.43 7.77 -15.50
CA ARG A 189 11.17 7.35 -14.89
C ARG A 189 10.49 8.46 -14.11
N TRP A 190 11.27 9.31 -13.45
CA TRP A 190 10.75 10.30 -12.52
C TRP A 190 11.49 11.64 -12.61
N LYS A 191 10.74 12.73 -12.41
CA LYS A 191 11.28 14.10 -12.31
C LYS A 191 12.18 14.25 -11.07
N THR A 192 13.07 15.24 -11.10
CA THR A 192 14.06 15.50 -10.04
C THR A 192 13.44 15.75 -8.67
N ASP A 193 12.27 16.38 -8.59
CA ASP A 193 11.55 16.69 -7.35
C ASP A 193 10.60 15.57 -6.89
N SER A 194 10.62 14.41 -7.56
CA SER A 194 9.73 13.30 -7.25
C SER A 194 10.19 12.58 -5.96
N PRO A 195 9.30 12.39 -4.97
CA PRO A 195 9.62 11.56 -3.80
C PRO A 195 9.93 10.11 -4.18
N LEU A 196 9.37 9.60 -5.29
CA LEU A 196 9.68 8.27 -5.80
C LEU A 196 11.10 8.20 -6.37
N ARG A 197 11.57 9.27 -7.03
CA ARG A 197 12.95 9.34 -7.54
C ARG A 197 13.93 9.31 -6.38
N ARG A 198 13.73 10.16 -5.36
CA ARG A 198 14.57 10.21 -4.16
C ARG A 198 14.62 8.85 -3.47
N ALA A 199 13.45 8.24 -3.24
CA ALA A 199 13.36 6.93 -2.60
C ALA A 199 14.07 5.83 -3.39
N ALA A 200 13.88 5.79 -4.71
CA ALA A 200 14.57 4.83 -5.56
C ALA A 200 16.08 5.05 -5.61
N ALA A 201 16.52 6.31 -5.71
CA ALA A 201 17.95 6.66 -5.73
C ALA A 201 18.63 6.26 -4.43
N ALA A 202 18.06 6.63 -3.28
CA ALA A 202 18.57 6.26 -1.96
C ALA A 202 18.64 4.74 -1.75
N ALA A 203 17.60 4.00 -2.19
CA ALA A 203 17.57 2.55 -2.09
C ALA A 203 18.65 1.88 -2.97
N VAL A 204 18.84 2.36 -4.20
CA VAL A 204 19.89 1.84 -5.09
C VAL A 204 21.28 2.18 -4.58
N HIS A 205 21.49 3.42 -4.13
CA HIS A 205 22.73 3.86 -3.52
C HIS A 205 23.10 2.99 -2.30
N TYR A 206 22.14 2.74 -1.41
CA TYR A 206 22.33 1.85 -0.27
C TYR A 206 22.76 0.44 -0.69
N VAL A 207 22.13 -0.13 -1.71
CA VAL A 207 22.45 -1.48 -2.22
C VAL A 207 23.86 -1.55 -2.80
N GLU A 208 24.28 -0.52 -3.52
CA GLU A 208 25.64 -0.40 -4.06
C GLU A 208 26.68 -0.28 -2.95
N GLU A 209 26.46 0.59 -1.97
CA GLU A 209 27.37 0.79 -0.82
C GLU A 209 27.44 -0.44 0.09
N ALA A 210 26.29 -1.04 0.42
CA ALA A 210 26.22 -2.24 1.25
C ALA A 210 26.71 -3.51 0.53
N SER A 211 27.09 -3.40 -0.75
CA SER A 211 27.57 -4.52 -1.57
C SER A 211 26.61 -5.72 -1.55
N ILE A 212 25.31 -5.45 -1.54
CA ILE A 212 24.29 -6.51 -1.52
C ILE A 212 24.41 -7.28 -2.84
N ALA A 213 24.75 -8.57 -2.73
CA ALA A 213 24.99 -9.44 -3.87
C ALA A 213 23.68 -9.72 -4.63
N ALA A 214 23.37 -8.85 -5.60
CA ALA A 214 22.23 -9.00 -6.50
C ALA A 214 22.71 -9.22 -7.94
N LYS A 215 22.24 -10.30 -8.58
CA LYS A 215 22.51 -10.57 -10.00
C LYS A 215 21.84 -9.53 -10.89
N SER A 216 20.63 -9.11 -10.51
CA SER A 216 19.83 -8.08 -11.17
C SER A 216 19.13 -7.23 -10.12
N VAL A 217 18.95 -5.94 -10.41
CA VAL A 217 18.22 -5.01 -9.54
C VAL A 217 17.01 -4.48 -10.29
N TRP A 218 15.85 -4.67 -9.68
CA TRP A 218 14.56 -4.24 -10.19
C TRP A 218 14.01 -3.16 -9.28
N VAL A 219 13.55 -2.05 -9.84
CA VAL A 219 12.88 -1.01 -9.08
C VAL A 219 11.45 -0.92 -9.61
N GLN A 220 10.43 -1.08 -8.75
CA GLN A 220 9.02 -0.92 -9.14
C GLN A 220 8.69 -1.66 -10.45
N GLY A 221 8.90 -2.98 -10.45
CA GLY A 221 8.60 -3.87 -11.58
C GLY A 221 9.49 -3.74 -12.82
N ARG A 222 10.53 -2.90 -12.82
CA ARG A 222 11.42 -2.70 -14.00
C ARG A 222 12.90 -2.88 -13.65
N ALA A 223 13.62 -3.66 -14.46
CA ALA A 223 15.06 -3.82 -14.34
C ALA A 223 15.79 -2.47 -14.53
N LEU A 224 16.78 -2.19 -13.67
CA LEU A 224 17.66 -1.02 -13.83
C LEU A 224 18.63 -1.21 -15.00
N ASP A 225 19.12 -2.43 -15.17
CA ASP A 225 19.94 -2.82 -16.31
C ASP A 225 19.09 -3.63 -17.31
N PRO A 226 18.79 -3.08 -18.49
CA PRO A 226 17.98 -3.76 -19.50
C PRO A 226 18.66 -4.99 -20.12
N THR A 227 19.95 -5.22 -19.86
CA THR A 227 20.68 -6.44 -20.25
C THR A 227 20.54 -7.56 -19.22
N ARG A 228 20.15 -7.24 -17.98
CA ARG A 228 19.96 -8.19 -16.88
C ARG A 228 18.48 -8.29 -16.51
N ARG A 229 17.69 -8.83 -17.45
CA ARG A 229 16.23 -9.00 -17.32
C ARG A 229 15.82 -10.31 -16.67
N ASP A 230 16.77 -11.13 -16.26
CA ASP A 230 16.45 -12.37 -15.56
C ASP A 230 15.95 -11.99 -14.16
N TYR A 231 14.63 -12.07 -14.03
CA TYR A 231 13.95 -12.02 -12.76
C TYR A 231 14.04 -13.40 -12.11
N GLY A 232 14.36 -13.46 -10.81
CA GLY A 232 14.38 -14.72 -10.05
C GLY A 232 15.61 -14.83 -9.14
N ALA A 233 16.24 -16.02 -9.11
CA ALA A 233 17.20 -16.39 -8.09
C ALA A 233 18.41 -15.46 -8.01
N GLY A 234 18.46 -14.66 -6.93
CA GLY A 234 19.50 -13.65 -6.67
C GLY A 234 19.16 -12.27 -7.23
N ALA A 235 17.93 -12.01 -7.66
CA ALA A 235 17.46 -10.66 -7.98
C ALA A 235 17.13 -9.90 -6.69
N LEU A 236 17.42 -8.59 -6.67
CA LEU A 236 16.92 -7.68 -5.65
C LEU A 236 15.80 -6.83 -6.22
N TRP A 237 14.68 -6.83 -5.51
CA TRP A 237 13.50 -6.10 -5.91
C TRP A 237 13.22 -4.94 -4.94
N ILE A 238 13.43 -3.73 -5.43
CA ILE A 238 13.20 -2.48 -4.71
C ILE A 238 11.78 -2.00 -5.02
N ASN A 239 10.94 -1.98 -4.00
CA ASN A 239 9.57 -1.49 -4.05
C ASN A 239 9.42 -0.20 -3.26
N LEU A 240 8.37 0.55 -3.58
CA LEU A 240 8.16 1.91 -3.06
C LEU A 240 6.70 2.08 -2.61
N GLY A 241 6.40 1.90 -1.34
CA GLY A 241 5.07 2.13 -0.77
C GLY A 241 4.06 1.01 -1.03
N TRP A 242 4.51 -0.25 -1.04
CA TRP A 242 3.69 -1.47 -1.04
C TRP A 242 2.88 -1.75 -2.32
N TYR A 243 3.17 -1.07 -3.43
CA TYR A 243 2.39 -1.20 -4.68
C TYR A 243 2.28 -2.62 -5.20
N ASP A 244 3.36 -3.39 -5.13
CA ASP A 244 3.42 -4.74 -5.69
C ASP A 244 3.38 -5.83 -4.60
N PHE A 245 2.90 -5.51 -3.39
CA PHE A 245 2.92 -6.44 -2.27
C PHE A 245 2.25 -7.79 -2.57
N ASN A 246 1.20 -7.79 -3.39
CA ASN A 246 0.50 -9.03 -3.79
C ASN A 246 1.42 -10.02 -4.54
N GLN A 247 2.49 -9.54 -5.18
CA GLN A 247 3.47 -10.40 -5.83
C GLN A 247 4.58 -10.87 -4.88
N LEU A 248 4.69 -10.32 -3.66
CA LEU A 248 5.83 -10.55 -2.76
C LEU A 248 6.13 -12.05 -2.58
N THR A 249 5.16 -12.85 -2.15
CA THR A 249 5.36 -14.29 -1.90
C THR A 249 5.83 -15.02 -3.16
N TYR A 250 5.22 -14.71 -4.31
CA TYR A 250 5.59 -15.30 -5.60
C TYR A 250 7.06 -14.95 -5.96
N ARG A 251 7.45 -13.69 -5.80
CA ARG A 251 8.81 -13.22 -6.11
C ARG A 251 9.87 -13.78 -5.16
N LEU A 252 9.55 -13.85 -3.87
CA LEU A 252 10.42 -14.46 -2.86
C LEU A 252 10.66 -15.95 -3.15
N ARG A 253 9.62 -16.69 -3.59
CA ARG A 253 9.78 -18.10 -3.98
C ARG A 253 10.70 -18.29 -5.19
N ASP A 254 10.66 -17.37 -6.15
CA ASP A 254 11.59 -17.37 -7.30
C ASP A 254 13.04 -17.04 -6.89
N GLY A 255 13.31 -16.84 -5.59
CA GLY A 255 14.64 -16.60 -5.03
C GLY A 255 15.07 -15.14 -5.07
N ALA A 256 14.12 -14.21 -5.22
CA ALA A 256 14.38 -12.78 -5.09
C ALA A 256 14.44 -12.37 -3.61
N GLN A 257 15.13 -11.27 -3.35
CA GLN A 257 15.02 -10.51 -2.11
C GLN A 257 14.19 -9.24 -2.37
N SER A 258 13.53 -8.71 -1.35
CA SER A 258 12.72 -7.50 -1.47
C SER A 258 13.24 -6.40 -0.54
N LEU A 259 13.41 -5.19 -1.06
CA LEU A 259 13.68 -3.98 -0.29
C LEU A 259 12.49 -3.02 -0.48
N GLU A 260 11.61 -2.95 0.51
CA GLU A 260 10.41 -2.13 0.46
C GLU A 260 10.65 -0.78 1.13
N VAL A 261 10.70 0.31 0.36
CA VAL A 261 10.71 1.66 0.91
C VAL A 261 9.31 2.01 1.39
N VAL A 262 9.08 1.93 2.70
CA VAL A 262 7.75 2.00 3.33
C VAL A 262 6.99 3.26 2.95
N ARG A 263 7.69 4.39 2.86
CA ARG A 263 7.07 5.68 2.53
C ARG A 263 8.03 6.55 1.75
N PRO A 264 7.88 6.65 0.43
CA PRO A 264 8.57 7.65 -0.37
C PRO A 264 8.19 9.07 0.08
N THR A 265 9.18 9.88 0.44
CA THR A 265 8.98 11.28 0.83
C THR A 265 10.03 12.18 0.18
N ARG A 266 9.74 13.49 0.10
CA ARG A 266 10.69 14.46 -0.50
C ARG A 266 11.79 14.91 0.46
N THR A 267 11.50 14.97 1.76
CA THR A 267 12.35 15.67 2.74
C THR A 267 12.49 14.96 4.07
N GLN A 268 11.67 13.95 4.36
CA GLN A 268 11.74 13.21 5.63
C GLN A 268 12.69 12.02 5.48
N PRO A 269 13.23 11.48 6.59
CA PRO A 269 14.01 10.26 6.56
C PRO A 269 13.28 9.14 5.81
N LEU A 270 14.04 8.37 5.04
CA LEU A 270 13.54 7.22 4.31
C LEU A 270 13.85 5.96 5.11
N HIS A 271 12.84 5.13 5.27
CA HIS A 271 12.99 3.82 5.89
C HIS A 271 12.53 2.74 4.92
N ALA A 272 13.26 1.64 4.92
CA ALA A 272 12.94 0.46 4.16
C ALA A 272 12.90 -0.79 5.03
N LEU A 273 12.19 -1.81 4.55
CA LEU A 273 12.19 -3.15 5.08
C LEU A 273 12.88 -4.06 4.07
N HIS A 274 14.01 -4.65 4.45
CA HIS A 274 14.68 -5.69 3.67
C HIS A 274 14.17 -7.04 4.11
N ILE A 275 13.49 -7.69 3.17
CA ILE A 275 12.82 -8.96 3.35
C ILE A 275 13.61 -10.00 2.56
N THR A 276 14.11 -11.01 3.27
CA THR A 276 14.86 -12.14 2.70
C THR A 276 14.18 -13.44 3.02
N VAL A 277 14.36 -14.45 2.17
CA VAL A 277 13.83 -15.80 2.41
C VAL A 277 14.79 -16.56 3.32
N ARG A 278 14.24 -17.15 4.39
CA ARG A 278 14.95 -18.13 5.23
C ARG A 278 14.64 -19.54 4.78
N ASP A 279 13.36 -19.84 4.56
CA ASP A 279 12.90 -21.14 4.09
C ASP A 279 11.85 -20.96 2.98
N ALA A 280 12.25 -21.30 1.75
CA ALA A 280 11.37 -21.21 0.59
C ALA A 280 10.21 -22.23 0.64
N ALA A 281 10.37 -23.35 1.35
CA ALA A 281 9.34 -24.37 1.50
C ALA A 281 8.20 -23.92 2.43
N ALA A 282 8.51 -23.01 3.38
CA ALA A 282 7.54 -22.40 4.27
C ALA A 282 6.75 -21.25 3.63
N LEU A 283 7.10 -20.82 2.41
CA LEU A 283 6.31 -19.84 1.66
C LEU A 283 5.01 -20.50 1.15
N PRO A 284 3.83 -19.88 1.35
CA PRO A 284 2.54 -20.46 0.98
C PRO A 284 2.32 -20.54 -0.53
N ILE A 285 1.86 -21.69 -1.02
CA ILE A 285 1.58 -21.93 -2.45
C ILE A 285 0.36 -21.09 -2.84
N LEU A 286 0.49 -20.33 -3.93
CA LEU A 286 -0.58 -19.50 -4.49
C LEU A 286 -1.35 -20.32 -5.52
#